data_AF-A0A7S0MQ54-F1
#
_entry.id   AF-A0A7S0MQ54-F1
#
_cell.length_a   1.000
_cell.length_b   1.000
_cell.length_c   1.000
_cell.angle_alpha   90.00
_cell.angle_beta   90.00
_cell.angle_gamma   90.00
#
_symmetry.space_group_name_H-M   'P 1'
#
loop_
_entity.id
_entity.type
_entity.pdbx_description
1 polymer ?
#
loop_
_entity_poly.entity_id
_entity_poly.type
_entity_poly.pdbx_seq_one_letter_code
_entity_poly.pdbx_strand_id
1 'polypeptide(L)'
;VLNGGSSCIVLIRGMLAIQLLFLIISTFGLESVFSIPSFGFNLPPLGIDGKNFDYRETSPRFFADLFKHSTSMKENSCCGDDAGVQVAVFSGTGFRTGDWVHYGIPAEHQTLWRMDGYPSNLDRWPQYVSSEYRTSAVAHIGKGGNFVRSGIYVCTYNGDGLVDFEKDGAVISRNESRILVNVTSNAGIRVRISRTNISNPVHNITLVPLELYGQSYPEYPFHPDFIAELRGAAMLRFSGWLRVDASDYNTQNQPRDWSKRTTEANQTQNCAQGVAIEYMIALSNILGASPWFGLPKAASPSDDYVTKFAAMVRDRLDPGLLIYIEYRDEGPGSLSAEQAQQSMLLFGIWEGVFGPALASRVRRVAN
;
A
#
# COMPACT_ATOMS: atom_id res chain seq x y z
N VAL A 1 -52.06 -1.31 -49.92
CA VAL A 1 -50.59 -1.18 -49.77
C VAL A 1 -50.32 -0.78 -48.32
N LEU A 2 -50.45 -1.72 -47.38
CA LEU A 2 -49.36 -2.43 -46.69
C LEU A 2 -48.34 -1.51 -45.99
N ASN A 3 -48.59 -1.20 -44.70
CA ASN A 3 -47.81 -1.68 -43.53
C ASN A 3 -47.97 -0.73 -42.34
N GLY A 4 -48.71 -1.16 -41.32
CA GLY A 4 -48.84 -0.45 -40.04
C GLY A 4 -49.87 -1.15 -39.16
N GLY A 5 -49.45 -2.04 -38.26
CA GLY A 5 -50.41 -2.73 -37.38
C GLY A 5 -49.91 -3.88 -36.50
N SER A 6 -48.62 -4.22 -36.46
CA SER A 6 -48.15 -5.39 -35.70
C SER A 6 -47.42 -5.09 -34.38
N SER A 7 -47.26 -3.81 -33.99
CA SER A 7 -46.40 -3.45 -32.85
C SER A 7 -47.12 -3.32 -31.50
N CYS A 8 -48.46 -3.31 -31.45
CA CYS A 8 -49.20 -3.08 -30.19
C CYS A 8 -49.67 -4.37 -29.48
N ILE A 9 -49.78 -5.50 -30.20
CA ILE A 9 -50.25 -6.78 -29.62
C ILE A 9 -49.10 -7.60 -29.00
N VAL A 10 -47.85 -7.38 -29.41
CA VAL A 10 -46.68 -8.09 -28.86
C VAL A 10 -46.27 -7.53 -27.48
N LEU A 11 -46.48 -6.24 -27.23
CA LEU A 11 -46.19 -5.58 -25.95
C LEU A 11 -47.12 -6.05 -24.82
N ILE A 12 -48.40 -6.33 -25.12
CA ILE A 12 -49.38 -6.75 -24.11
C ILE A 12 -49.17 -8.21 -23.68
N ARG A 13 -48.65 -9.09 -24.57
CA ARG A 13 -48.28 -10.46 -24.21
C ARG A 13 -46.95 -10.56 -23.44
N GLY A 14 -46.02 -9.63 -23.67
CA GLY A 14 -44.76 -9.54 -22.90
C GLY A 14 -44.95 -9.03 -21.47
N MET A 15 -45.84 -8.05 -21.26
CA MET A 15 -46.09 -7.50 -19.92
C MET A 15 -46.86 -8.46 -19.00
N LEU A 16 -47.79 -9.27 -19.52
CA LEU A 16 -48.47 -10.30 -18.71
C LEU A 16 -47.53 -11.45 -18.32
N ALA A 17 -46.56 -11.82 -19.16
CA ALA A 17 -45.58 -12.84 -18.84
C ALA A 17 -44.60 -12.39 -17.75
N ILE A 18 -44.23 -11.10 -17.73
CA ILE A 18 -43.36 -10.51 -16.71
C ILE A 18 -44.11 -10.35 -15.37
N GLN A 19 -45.39 -9.95 -15.38
CA GLN A 19 -46.19 -9.88 -14.16
C GLN A 19 -46.49 -11.26 -13.55
N LEU A 20 -46.70 -12.31 -14.37
CA LEU A 20 -46.81 -13.68 -13.85
C LEU A 20 -45.48 -14.20 -13.28
N LEU A 21 -44.34 -13.83 -13.86
CA LEU A 21 -43.02 -14.23 -13.36
C LEU A 21 -42.71 -13.58 -12.00
N PHE A 22 -43.09 -12.31 -11.81
CA PHE A 22 -42.96 -11.63 -10.51
C PHE A 22 -43.91 -12.20 -9.45
N LEU A 23 -45.12 -12.63 -9.83
CA LEU A 23 -46.07 -13.25 -8.89
C LEU A 23 -45.61 -14.65 -8.45
N ILE A 24 -44.94 -15.41 -9.31
CA ILE A 24 -44.40 -16.74 -8.94
C ILE A 24 -43.21 -16.61 -7.98
N ILE A 25 -42.34 -15.60 -8.18
CA ILE A 25 -41.19 -15.32 -7.29
C ILE A 25 -41.64 -14.84 -5.90
N SER A 26 -42.77 -14.14 -5.79
CA SER A 26 -43.30 -13.72 -4.48
C SER A 26 -44.09 -14.81 -3.74
N THR A 27 -44.58 -15.83 -4.45
CA THR A 27 -45.47 -16.86 -3.86
C THR A 27 -44.77 -18.19 -3.61
N PHE A 28 -43.69 -18.48 -4.34
CA PHE A 28 -42.76 -19.57 -4.06
C PHE A 28 -41.42 -18.92 -3.76
N GLY A 29 -41.00 -18.96 -2.49
CA GLY A 29 -39.72 -18.43 -1.99
C GLY A 29 -38.51 -19.10 -2.64
N LEU A 30 -38.29 -18.77 -3.91
CA LEU A 30 -37.09 -19.02 -4.68
C LEU A 30 -36.45 -17.65 -4.86
N GLU A 31 -35.88 -17.14 -3.77
CA GLU A 31 -34.67 -16.35 -3.92
C GLU A 31 -33.70 -17.29 -4.63
N SER A 32 -33.59 -17.14 -5.95
CA SER A 32 -32.47 -17.70 -6.68
C SER A 32 -31.24 -17.03 -6.09
N VAL A 33 -30.67 -17.68 -5.09
CA VAL A 33 -29.31 -17.49 -4.62
C VAL A 33 -28.43 -17.83 -5.81
N PHE A 34 -28.27 -16.87 -6.72
CA PHE A 34 -27.07 -16.80 -7.52
C PHE A 34 -25.97 -16.50 -6.51
N SER A 35 -25.49 -17.56 -5.87
CA SER A 35 -24.19 -17.61 -5.22
C SER A 35 -23.22 -17.24 -6.33
N ILE A 36 -22.87 -15.95 -6.40
CA ILE A 36 -21.63 -15.54 -7.04
C ILE A 36 -20.59 -16.41 -6.33
N PRO A 37 -19.81 -17.24 -7.05
CA PRO A 37 -18.83 -18.06 -6.39
C PRO A 37 -17.98 -17.14 -5.53
N SER A 38 -17.97 -17.40 -4.22
CA SER A 38 -17.25 -16.60 -3.24
C SER A 38 -15.76 -16.86 -3.45
N PHE A 39 -15.16 -16.14 -4.40
CA PHE A 39 -13.72 -16.22 -4.64
C PHE A 39 -12.99 -15.43 -3.55
N GLY A 40 -11.91 -16.02 -3.05
CA GLY A 40 -10.93 -15.31 -2.22
C GLY A 40 -9.78 -14.82 -3.08
N PHE A 41 -9.23 -13.66 -2.74
CA PHE A 41 -8.01 -13.15 -3.38
C PHE A 41 -6.83 -13.24 -2.42
N ASN A 42 -5.69 -13.71 -2.93
CA ASN A 42 -4.41 -13.61 -2.22
C ASN A 42 -3.72 -12.32 -2.65
N LEU A 43 -3.47 -11.43 -1.70
CA LEU A 43 -2.91 -10.11 -1.97
C LEU A 43 -1.38 -10.25 -2.02
N PRO A 44 -0.75 -10.00 -3.18
CA PRO A 44 0.68 -10.22 -3.35
C PRO A 44 1.50 -9.19 -2.55
N PRO A 45 2.73 -9.53 -2.15
CA PRO A 45 3.59 -8.59 -1.44
C PRO A 45 3.89 -7.36 -2.31
N LEU A 46 3.98 -6.18 -1.68
CA LEU A 46 4.42 -4.98 -2.35
C LEU A 46 5.92 -5.04 -2.65
N GLY A 47 6.28 -4.74 -3.90
CA GLY A 47 7.65 -4.45 -4.32
C GLY A 47 8.67 -5.58 -4.14
N ILE A 48 8.24 -6.84 -4.22
CA ILE A 48 9.13 -8.00 -4.30
C ILE A 48 9.30 -8.40 -5.76
N ASP A 49 10.54 -8.48 -6.24
CA ASP A 49 10.90 -9.14 -7.50
C ASP A 49 10.66 -10.64 -7.33
N GLY A 50 9.45 -11.10 -7.66
CA GLY A 50 9.10 -12.52 -7.58
C GLY A 50 9.80 -13.32 -8.69
N LYS A 51 10.45 -14.44 -8.34
CA LYS A 51 11.08 -15.36 -9.32
C LYS A 51 10.11 -15.95 -10.36
N ASN A 52 8.80 -15.94 -10.11
CA ASN A 52 7.80 -16.64 -10.94
C ASN A 52 6.56 -15.80 -11.29
N PHE A 53 6.51 -14.52 -10.90
CA PHE A 53 5.42 -13.59 -11.27
C PHE A 53 5.99 -12.18 -11.38
N ASP A 54 5.77 -11.55 -12.53
CA ASP A 54 6.17 -10.17 -12.78
C ASP A 54 5.18 -9.18 -12.16
N TYR A 55 5.29 -8.97 -10.84
CA TYR A 55 4.44 -8.01 -10.12
C TYR A 55 4.77 -6.54 -10.42
N ARG A 56 5.71 -6.26 -11.34
CA ARG A 56 5.91 -4.90 -11.86
C ARG A 56 4.62 -4.38 -12.53
N GLU A 57 3.76 -5.28 -13.03
CA GLU A 57 2.49 -4.98 -13.72
C GLU A 57 1.34 -4.49 -12.81
N THR A 58 1.31 -4.83 -11.52
CA THR A 58 0.13 -4.59 -10.65
C THR A 58 0.39 -3.70 -9.43
N SER A 59 1.65 -3.56 -8.99
CA SER A 59 1.96 -2.83 -7.76
C SER A 59 1.52 -1.35 -7.74
N PRO A 60 1.72 -0.51 -8.78
CA PRO A 60 1.39 0.92 -8.68
C PRO A 60 -0.11 1.23 -8.64
N ARG A 61 -0.98 0.21 -8.57
CA ARG A 61 -2.45 0.40 -8.59
C ARG A 61 -3.14 0.13 -7.27
N PHE A 62 -2.46 -0.37 -6.23
CA PHE A 62 -3.18 -0.62 -4.97
C PHE A 62 -3.69 0.68 -4.34
N PHE A 63 -2.79 1.66 -4.17
CA PHE A 63 -3.09 2.95 -3.59
C PHE A 63 -3.32 4.00 -4.67
N ALA A 64 -4.20 4.96 -4.41
CA ALA A 64 -4.33 6.16 -5.23
C ALA A 64 -3.08 7.05 -5.16
N ASP A 65 -2.39 7.03 -4.00
CA ASP A 65 -1.11 7.66 -3.79
C ASP A 65 0.04 6.74 -4.25
N LEU A 66 0.63 7.07 -5.39
CA LEU A 66 1.75 6.32 -5.98
C LEU A 66 2.98 6.29 -5.05
N PHE A 67 3.12 7.25 -4.14
CA PHE A 67 4.26 7.29 -3.25
C PHE A 67 4.26 6.13 -2.26
N LYS A 68 3.08 5.55 -1.95
CA LYS A 68 2.95 4.35 -1.12
C LYS A 68 3.55 3.10 -1.76
N HIS A 69 3.84 3.12 -3.05
CA HIS A 69 4.49 2.01 -3.78
C HIS A 69 5.98 2.22 -3.98
N SER A 70 6.54 3.34 -3.54
CA SER A 70 7.93 3.65 -3.83
C SER A 70 8.88 2.70 -3.11
N THR A 71 10.15 2.68 -3.52
CA THR A 71 11.22 2.20 -2.64
C THR A 71 11.28 3.06 -1.39
N SER A 72 11.80 2.51 -0.28
CA SER A 72 12.16 3.35 0.87
C SER A 72 13.12 4.44 0.43
N MET A 73 12.96 5.64 1.01
CA MET A 73 13.94 6.70 0.80
C MET A 73 15.32 6.24 1.25
N LYS A 74 16.31 6.60 0.44
CA LYS A 74 17.72 6.36 0.75
C LYS A 74 18.51 7.63 0.52
N GLU A 75 19.56 7.79 1.29
CA GLU A 75 20.56 8.81 1.05
C GLU A 75 21.28 8.45 -0.26
N ASN A 76 21.63 9.48 -1.04
CA ASN A 76 22.28 9.37 -2.35
C ASN A 76 23.75 8.89 -2.20
N SER A 77 24.00 7.71 -1.61
CA SER A 77 25.31 7.24 -1.20
C SER A 77 26.06 6.53 -2.34
N CYS A 78 27.10 7.22 -2.82
CA CYS A 78 28.33 6.77 -3.47
C CYS A 78 28.35 5.85 -4.71
N CYS A 79 27.30 5.09 -5.08
CA CYS A 79 27.35 4.29 -6.31
C CYS A 79 25.98 4.01 -6.98
N GLY A 80 25.89 4.28 -8.30
CA GLY A 80 24.71 4.08 -9.16
C GLY A 80 24.14 5.36 -9.77
N ASP A 81 23.15 5.25 -10.68
CA ASP A 81 22.41 6.40 -11.25
C ASP A 81 21.73 7.28 -10.18
N ASP A 82 21.56 6.71 -8.98
CA ASP A 82 20.92 7.26 -7.79
C ASP A 82 21.97 7.62 -6.73
N ALA A 83 23.17 8.06 -7.13
CA ALA A 83 24.26 8.40 -6.21
C ALA A 83 24.82 9.81 -6.46
N GLY A 84 25.26 10.47 -5.39
CA GLY A 84 26.05 11.69 -5.47
C GLY A 84 25.67 12.77 -4.44
N VAL A 85 26.63 13.60 -4.11
CA VAL A 85 26.41 14.84 -3.37
C VAL A 85 26.28 15.94 -4.41
N GLN A 86 25.29 16.83 -4.26
CA GLN A 86 25.20 17.97 -5.18
C GLN A 86 26.25 19.00 -4.78
N VAL A 87 27.13 19.38 -5.71
CA VAL A 87 28.04 20.51 -5.50
C VAL A 87 27.29 21.77 -5.90
N ALA A 88 27.08 22.66 -4.94
CA ALA A 88 26.54 23.99 -5.18
C ALA A 88 27.69 25.00 -5.17
N VAL A 89 27.80 25.82 -6.21
CA VAL A 89 28.84 26.86 -6.36
C VAL A 89 28.22 28.24 -6.19
N PHE A 90 28.80 29.08 -5.34
CA PHE A 90 28.35 30.44 -5.10
C PHE A 90 28.74 31.35 -6.27
N SER A 91 27.75 31.91 -6.95
CA SER A 91 27.93 32.99 -7.93
C SER A 91 27.30 34.25 -7.37
N GLY A 92 28.07 35.16 -6.75
CA GLY A 92 27.77 36.57 -6.35
C GLY A 92 26.39 36.96 -5.79
N THR A 93 25.32 36.51 -6.44
CA THR A 93 23.89 36.63 -6.13
C THR A 93 23.27 35.36 -5.50
N GLY A 94 24.03 34.28 -5.30
CA GLY A 94 23.56 33.04 -4.65
C GLY A 94 24.25 31.75 -5.11
N PHE A 95 23.95 30.63 -4.47
CA PHE A 95 24.43 29.30 -4.89
C PHE A 95 23.69 28.81 -6.14
N ARG A 96 24.43 28.45 -7.19
CA ARG A 96 23.94 27.68 -8.35
C ARG A 96 24.32 26.21 -8.16
N THR A 97 23.36 25.32 -8.35
CA THR A 97 23.60 23.88 -8.28
C THR A 97 24.33 23.42 -9.54
N GLY A 98 25.50 22.81 -9.38
CA GLY A 98 26.24 22.12 -10.44
C GLY A 98 25.81 20.65 -10.55
N ASP A 99 26.58 19.89 -11.33
CA ASP A 99 26.35 18.46 -11.55
C ASP A 99 26.48 17.64 -10.25
N TRP A 100 25.80 16.49 -10.20
CA TRP A 100 25.91 15.54 -9.11
C TRP A 100 27.30 14.89 -9.10
N VAL A 101 27.99 14.93 -7.96
CA VAL A 101 29.34 14.35 -7.82
C VAL A 101 29.27 13.08 -6.99
N HIS A 102 29.79 11.97 -7.53
CA HIS A 102 29.85 10.69 -6.83
C HIS A 102 30.97 10.70 -5.77
N TYR A 103 30.63 11.17 -4.57
CA TYR A 103 31.52 11.23 -3.40
C TYR A 103 30.91 10.43 -2.24
N GLY A 104 31.75 9.77 -1.44
CA GLY A 104 31.32 9.09 -0.22
C GLY A 104 30.94 10.10 0.86
N ILE A 105 29.75 9.99 1.42
CA ILE A 105 29.28 10.92 2.47
C ILE A 105 29.99 10.55 3.79
N PRO A 106 30.76 11.48 4.40
CA PRO A 106 31.41 11.24 5.68
C PRO A 106 30.40 10.91 6.78
N ALA A 107 30.81 10.15 7.79
CA ALA A 107 29.91 9.65 8.84
C ALA A 107 29.20 10.78 9.60
N GLU A 108 29.89 11.90 9.81
CA GLU A 108 29.40 13.11 10.45
C GLU A 108 28.33 13.87 9.64
N HIS A 109 28.21 13.59 8.34
CA HIS A 109 27.29 14.24 7.41
C HIS A 109 26.15 13.31 6.94
N GLN A 110 26.02 12.12 7.55
CA GLN A 110 24.99 11.16 7.19
C GLN A 110 23.59 11.65 7.54
N THR A 111 22.63 11.28 6.68
CA THR A 111 21.21 11.58 6.90
C THR A 111 20.66 10.81 8.10
N LEU A 112 20.03 11.54 9.02
CA LEU A 112 19.26 11.00 10.13
C LEU A 112 17.82 10.73 9.69
N TRP A 113 17.36 9.50 9.89
CA TRP A 113 16.06 9.03 9.43
C TRP A 113 15.02 9.02 10.55
N ARG A 114 13.81 9.48 10.23
CA ARG A 114 12.63 9.33 11.07
C ARG A 114 12.10 7.90 10.96
N MET A 115 11.35 7.45 11.95
CA MET A 115 10.69 6.12 11.94
C MET A 115 9.68 5.96 10.79
N ASP A 116 9.10 7.06 10.31
CA ASP A 116 8.20 7.07 9.15
C ASP A 116 8.95 6.91 7.81
N GLY A 117 10.29 6.92 7.80
CA GLY A 117 11.11 6.75 6.59
C GLY A 117 11.43 8.06 5.86
N TYR A 118 11.07 9.22 6.41
CA TYR A 118 11.49 10.53 5.89
C TYR A 118 12.80 11.01 6.53
N PRO A 119 13.61 11.84 5.84
CA PRO A 119 14.81 12.43 6.42
C PRO A 119 14.43 13.52 7.46
N SER A 120 15.05 13.46 8.63
CA SER A 120 14.94 14.51 9.66
C SER A 120 15.89 15.68 9.40
N ASN A 121 17.01 15.43 8.73
CA ASN A 121 17.96 16.43 8.27
C ASN A 121 18.43 16.08 6.85
N LEU A 122 18.98 17.05 6.15
CA LEU A 122 19.79 16.86 4.95
C LEU A 122 20.96 17.82 5.08
N ASP A 123 22.15 17.27 5.33
CA ASP A 123 23.30 18.05 5.72
C ASP A 123 23.96 18.76 4.53
N ARG A 124 24.71 19.82 4.85
CA ARG A 124 25.49 20.59 3.90
C ARG A 124 26.83 20.95 4.52
N TRP A 125 27.91 20.76 3.76
CA TRP A 125 29.25 21.06 4.26
C TRP A 125 30.15 21.69 3.19
N PRO A 126 31.11 22.54 3.57
CA PRO A 126 32.00 23.18 2.60
C PRO A 126 32.84 22.15 1.83
N GLN A 127 32.91 22.31 0.51
CA GLN A 127 33.94 21.69 -0.32
C GLN A 127 35.11 22.67 -0.50
N TYR A 128 34.80 23.94 -0.79
CA TYR A 128 35.73 25.06 -0.90
C TYR A 128 35.07 26.35 -0.38
N VAL A 129 35.80 27.46 -0.31
CA VAL A 129 35.30 28.77 0.16
C VAL A 129 34.04 29.23 -0.57
N SER A 130 33.89 28.85 -1.84
CA SER A 130 32.75 29.20 -2.70
C SER A 130 31.90 28.00 -3.13
N SER A 131 32.08 26.81 -2.54
CA SER A 131 31.23 25.65 -2.87
C SER A 131 30.91 24.78 -1.67
N GLU A 132 29.69 24.24 -1.66
CA GLU A 132 29.24 23.30 -0.64
C GLU A 132 28.68 22.02 -1.26
N TYR A 133 28.86 20.95 -0.51
CA TYR A 133 28.24 19.67 -0.69
C TYR A 133 26.84 19.68 -0.05
N ARG A 134 25.86 19.02 -0.70
CA ARG A 134 24.49 18.86 -0.18
C ARG A 134 24.03 17.41 -0.29
N THR A 135 23.56 16.83 0.82
CA THR A 135 22.90 15.51 0.77
C THR A 135 21.48 15.62 0.22
N SER A 136 20.93 14.48 -0.21
CA SER A 136 19.54 14.37 -0.63
C SER A 136 19.01 12.97 -0.30
N ALA A 137 17.70 12.88 -0.14
CA ALA A 137 16.98 11.62 0.00
C ALA A 137 16.22 11.32 -1.30
N VAL A 138 16.31 10.08 -1.77
CA VAL A 138 15.71 9.64 -3.04
C VAL A 138 14.83 8.42 -2.83
N ALA A 139 13.65 8.43 -3.44
CA ALA A 139 12.79 7.27 -3.59
C ALA A 139 12.42 7.06 -5.06
N HIS A 140 12.14 5.81 -5.43
CA HIS A 140 11.76 5.42 -6.78
C HIS A 140 10.38 4.83 -6.84
N ILE A 141 9.60 5.23 -7.83
CA ILE A 141 8.30 4.64 -8.17
C ILE A 141 8.45 3.97 -9.54
N GLY A 142 8.19 2.66 -9.63
CA GLY A 142 8.20 1.93 -10.89
C GLY A 142 9.57 1.76 -11.58
N LYS A 143 10.67 1.58 -10.82
CA LYS A 143 12.03 1.41 -11.36
C LYS A 143 12.15 0.11 -12.21
N GLY A 144 12.62 0.22 -13.46
CA GLY A 144 13.06 -0.94 -14.26
C GLY A 144 12.18 -1.39 -15.45
N GLY A 145 11.24 -0.57 -15.92
CA GLY A 145 10.54 -0.82 -17.19
C GLY A 145 9.02 -0.87 -17.10
N ASN A 146 8.42 0.30 -16.87
CA ASN A 146 7.00 0.68 -16.95
C ASN A 146 5.99 0.13 -15.94
N PHE A 147 5.06 1.02 -15.52
CA PHE A 147 3.57 0.94 -15.59
C PHE A 147 2.88 2.02 -14.72
N VAL A 148 3.55 3.15 -14.41
CA VAL A 148 2.81 4.31 -13.86
C VAL A 148 2.02 4.94 -15.01
N ARG A 149 0.71 5.06 -14.85
CA ARG A 149 -0.17 5.64 -15.89
C ARG A 149 0.30 7.05 -16.23
N SER A 150 0.52 7.33 -17.51
CA SER A 150 0.82 8.69 -17.96
C SER A 150 -0.33 9.63 -17.65
N GLY A 151 -0.03 10.86 -17.23
CA GLY A 151 -1.05 11.84 -16.89
C GLY A 151 -0.52 12.97 -16.02
N ILE A 152 -1.43 13.84 -15.58
CA ILE A 152 -1.09 14.91 -14.63
C ILE A 152 -1.36 14.40 -13.22
N TYR A 153 -0.36 14.55 -12.36
CA TYR A 153 -0.42 14.18 -10.96
C TYR A 153 -0.32 15.41 -10.08
N VAL A 154 -0.94 15.31 -8.91
CA VAL A 154 -0.87 16.28 -7.83
C VAL A 154 0.01 15.72 -6.74
N CYS A 155 1.14 16.39 -6.51
CA CYS A 155 1.98 16.15 -5.36
C CYS A 155 1.68 17.15 -4.26
N THR A 156 1.52 16.65 -3.04
CA THR A 156 1.46 17.47 -1.81
C THR A 156 2.46 16.93 -0.80
N TYR A 157 2.88 17.76 0.14
CA TYR A 157 3.72 17.35 1.26
C TYR A 157 3.58 18.33 2.41
N ASN A 158 3.90 17.88 3.62
CA ASN A 158 4.00 18.73 4.80
C ASN A 158 5.47 19.03 5.10
N GLY A 159 5.72 20.11 5.85
CA GLY A 159 7.07 20.56 6.20
C GLY A 159 7.63 21.64 5.27
N ASP A 160 8.77 22.20 5.64
CA ASP A 160 9.53 23.15 4.83
C ASP A 160 10.71 22.44 4.17
N GLY A 161 10.71 22.42 2.84
CA GLY A 161 11.77 21.82 2.06
C GLY A 161 11.49 21.87 0.57
N LEU A 162 12.31 21.15 -0.19
CA LEU A 162 12.24 21.07 -1.64
C LEU A 162 12.08 19.62 -2.07
N VAL A 163 10.96 19.35 -2.75
CA VAL A 163 10.66 18.07 -3.39
C VAL A 163 10.73 18.25 -4.90
N ASP A 164 11.60 17.48 -5.53
CA ASP A 164 11.87 17.48 -6.97
C ASP A 164 11.51 16.12 -7.59
N PHE A 165 11.22 16.15 -8.89
CA PHE A 165 10.87 14.98 -9.69
C PHE A 165 11.85 14.87 -10.86
N GLU A 166 12.31 13.65 -11.10
CA GLU A 166 13.27 13.30 -12.15
C GLU A 166 12.76 12.06 -12.91
N LYS A 167 13.42 11.77 -14.04
CA LYS A 167 13.04 10.69 -14.98
C LYS A 167 11.66 10.96 -15.58
N ASP A 168 10.68 10.12 -15.28
CA ASP A 168 9.34 10.23 -15.87
C ASP A 168 8.48 11.34 -15.26
N GLY A 169 8.89 11.96 -14.16
CA GLY A 169 8.17 13.07 -13.53
C GLY A 169 8.76 14.43 -13.93
N ALA A 170 7.97 15.27 -14.58
CA ALA A 170 8.33 16.65 -14.92
C ALA A 170 7.41 17.65 -14.23
N VAL A 171 7.98 18.58 -13.46
CA VAL A 171 7.21 19.62 -12.77
C VAL A 171 6.61 20.60 -13.78
N ILE A 172 5.29 20.75 -13.75
CA ILE A 172 4.54 21.72 -14.54
C ILE A 172 4.48 23.07 -13.80
N SER A 173 4.13 23.02 -12.51
CA SER A 173 3.96 24.23 -11.69
C SER A 173 4.12 23.92 -10.20
N ARG A 174 4.56 24.91 -9.43
CA ARG A 174 4.66 24.87 -7.97
C ARG A 174 3.87 26.03 -7.35
N ASN A 175 3.07 25.73 -6.33
CA ASN A 175 2.52 26.71 -5.40
C ASN A 175 2.71 26.19 -3.95
N GLU A 176 2.41 27.00 -2.95
CA GLU A 176 2.91 26.86 -1.56
C GLU A 176 2.65 25.51 -0.87
N SER A 177 1.80 24.62 -1.41
CA SER A 177 1.62 23.25 -0.88
C SER A 177 1.26 22.21 -1.95
N ARG A 178 1.38 22.57 -3.23
CA ARG A 178 0.98 21.68 -4.33
C ARG A 178 1.91 21.83 -5.53
N ILE A 179 2.32 20.68 -6.05
CA ILE A 179 3.14 20.55 -7.25
C ILE A 179 2.32 19.78 -8.29
N LEU A 180 2.15 20.36 -9.47
CA LEU A 180 1.63 19.63 -10.62
C LEU A 180 2.79 18.96 -11.34
N VAL A 181 2.67 17.66 -11.58
CA VAL A 181 3.71 16.83 -12.20
C VAL A 181 3.11 16.15 -13.42
N ASN A 182 3.71 16.39 -14.59
CA ASN A 182 3.44 15.57 -15.77
C ASN A 182 4.21 14.27 -15.62
N VAL A 183 3.51 13.14 -15.69
CA VAL A 183 4.10 11.81 -15.61
C VAL A 183 4.02 11.14 -16.97
N THR A 184 5.16 10.64 -17.46
CA THR A 184 5.23 9.72 -18.60
C THR A 184 5.43 8.29 -18.13
N SER A 185 5.22 7.30 -19.01
CA SER A 185 5.48 5.90 -18.70
C SER A 185 6.70 5.42 -19.50
N ASN A 186 7.90 5.51 -18.92
CA ASN A 186 9.12 4.95 -19.49
C ASN A 186 10.08 4.36 -18.44
N ALA A 187 10.76 5.21 -17.67
CA ALA A 187 11.87 4.83 -16.78
C ALA A 187 11.49 4.67 -15.29
N GLY A 188 10.26 5.01 -14.92
CA GLY A 188 9.82 5.21 -13.55
C GLY A 188 10.11 6.63 -13.06
N ILE A 189 9.47 7.00 -11.94
CA ILE A 189 9.61 8.33 -11.35
C ILE A 189 10.68 8.26 -10.26
N ARG A 190 11.60 9.22 -10.26
CA ARG A 190 12.49 9.44 -9.13
C ARG A 190 12.03 10.69 -8.39
N VAL A 191 11.76 10.55 -7.09
CA VAL A 191 11.38 11.65 -6.20
C VAL A 191 12.56 11.97 -5.31
N ARG A 192 12.94 13.25 -5.23
CA ARG A 192 14.09 13.71 -4.45
C ARG A 192 13.67 14.77 -3.45
N ILE A 193 14.11 14.62 -2.20
CA ILE A 193 14.17 15.73 -1.24
C ILE A 193 15.58 16.31 -1.28
N SER A 194 15.72 17.54 -1.75
CA SER A 194 17.01 18.26 -1.87
C SER A 194 17.24 19.28 -0.75
N ARG A 195 16.20 19.57 0.03
CA ARG A 195 16.24 20.39 1.24
C ARG A 195 15.13 19.97 2.19
N THR A 196 15.41 19.94 3.49
CA THR A 196 14.41 19.78 4.55
C THR A 196 14.82 20.65 5.74
N ASN A 197 13.87 21.32 6.38
CA ASN A 197 14.09 22.14 7.57
C ASN A 197 14.04 21.25 8.81
N ILE A 198 15.10 21.23 9.62
CA ILE A 198 15.17 20.34 10.80
C ILE A 198 14.08 20.62 11.84
N SER A 199 13.61 21.87 11.94
CA SER A 199 12.52 22.24 12.85
C SER A 199 11.13 21.94 12.29
N ASN A 200 11.02 21.73 10.97
CA ASN A 200 9.78 21.35 10.30
C ASN A 200 10.07 20.45 9.08
N PRO A 201 10.49 19.19 9.29
CA PRO A 201 10.99 18.35 8.20
C PRO A 201 9.91 18.00 7.18
N VAL A 202 10.30 17.82 5.92
CA VAL A 202 9.44 17.30 4.86
C VAL A 202 8.97 15.90 5.21
N HIS A 203 7.65 15.70 5.16
CA HIS A 203 7.00 14.41 5.38
C HIS A 203 5.65 14.35 4.67
N ASN A 204 5.00 13.19 4.70
CA ASN A 204 3.69 12.97 4.12
C ASN A 204 3.60 13.42 2.64
N ILE A 205 4.63 13.08 1.86
CA ILE A 205 4.61 13.30 0.41
C ILE A 205 3.57 12.36 -0.20
N THR A 206 2.67 12.91 -1.01
CA THR A 206 1.68 12.17 -1.79
C THR A 206 1.91 12.44 -3.27
N LEU A 207 1.59 11.50 -4.14
CA LEU A 207 1.57 11.69 -5.60
C LEU A 207 0.35 10.99 -6.19
N VAL A 208 -0.71 11.75 -6.44
CA VAL A 208 -2.05 11.24 -6.76
C VAL A 208 -2.49 11.73 -8.15
N PRO A 209 -3.13 10.91 -9.00
CA PRO A 209 -3.68 11.37 -10.27
C PRO A 209 -4.59 12.58 -10.08
N LEU A 210 -4.51 13.57 -10.97
CA LEU A 210 -5.31 14.79 -10.88
C LEU A 210 -6.82 14.49 -10.85
N GLU A 211 -7.28 13.44 -11.56
CA GLU A 211 -8.69 13.04 -11.52
C GLU A 211 -9.16 12.51 -10.15
N LEU A 212 -8.27 11.96 -9.31
CA LEU A 212 -8.63 11.42 -8.00
C LEU A 212 -8.45 12.44 -6.88
N TYR A 213 -7.53 13.40 -7.06
CA TYR A 213 -7.19 14.41 -6.07
C TYR A 213 -8.37 15.36 -5.81
N GLY A 214 -8.85 15.40 -4.56
CA GLY A 214 -10.00 16.23 -4.17
C GLY A 214 -11.36 15.68 -4.58
N GLN A 215 -11.41 14.48 -5.18
CA GLN A 215 -12.64 13.73 -5.42
C GLN A 215 -12.78 12.59 -4.41
N SER A 216 -11.91 11.58 -4.50
CA SER A 216 -11.93 10.40 -3.64
C SER A 216 -10.76 10.36 -2.66
N TYR A 217 -9.61 10.95 -3.02
CA TYR A 217 -8.45 11.02 -2.14
C TYR A 217 -8.46 12.35 -1.34
N PRO A 218 -8.17 12.35 -0.03
CA PRO A 218 -7.60 11.27 0.78
C PRO A 218 -8.60 10.33 1.48
N GLU A 219 -9.91 10.53 1.33
CA GLU A 219 -10.94 9.73 2.03
C GLU A 219 -10.84 8.24 1.71
N TYR A 220 -10.52 7.90 0.46
CA TYR A 220 -10.30 6.54 -0.02
C TYR A 220 -8.83 6.36 -0.44
N PRO A 221 -8.02 5.60 0.32
CA PRO A 221 -6.58 5.47 0.03
C PRO A 221 -6.29 4.56 -1.16
N PHE A 222 -7.24 3.70 -1.54
CA PHE A 222 -7.08 2.73 -2.64
C PHE A 222 -7.46 3.32 -3.99
N HIS A 223 -6.80 2.85 -5.05
CA HIS A 223 -7.17 3.26 -6.40
C HIS A 223 -8.55 2.67 -6.78
N PRO A 224 -9.45 3.44 -7.42
CA PRO A 224 -10.78 2.94 -7.78
C PRO A 224 -10.77 1.67 -8.65
N ASP A 225 -9.86 1.59 -9.62
CA ASP A 225 -9.73 0.39 -10.47
C ASP A 225 -9.39 -0.86 -9.66
N PHE A 226 -8.52 -0.74 -8.64
CA PHE A 226 -8.17 -1.86 -7.77
C PHE A 226 -9.37 -2.31 -6.91
N ILE A 227 -10.16 -1.35 -6.40
CA ILE A 227 -11.42 -1.68 -5.72
C ILE A 227 -12.41 -2.35 -6.67
N ALA A 228 -12.48 -1.91 -7.93
CA ALA A 228 -13.35 -2.52 -8.93
C ALA A 228 -12.93 -3.96 -9.26
N GLU A 229 -11.63 -4.24 -9.37
CA GLU A 229 -11.08 -5.57 -9.64
C GLU A 229 -11.40 -6.59 -8.53
N LEU A 230 -11.41 -6.14 -7.28
CA LEU A 230 -11.69 -7.00 -6.12
C LEU A 230 -13.18 -7.05 -5.74
N ARG A 231 -14.06 -6.34 -6.46
CA ARG A 231 -15.47 -6.27 -6.12
C ARG A 231 -16.11 -7.65 -6.14
N GLY A 232 -16.84 -7.98 -5.07
CA GLY A 232 -17.51 -9.27 -4.90
C GLY A 232 -16.60 -10.36 -4.32
N ALA A 233 -15.33 -10.05 -4.00
CA ALA A 233 -14.50 -10.92 -3.20
C ALA A 233 -15.17 -11.19 -1.84
N ALA A 234 -15.29 -12.46 -1.46
CA ALA A 234 -15.79 -12.81 -0.12
C ALA A 234 -14.68 -12.74 0.93
N MET A 235 -13.42 -12.86 0.51
CA MET A 235 -12.27 -13.01 1.39
C MET A 235 -11.00 -12.43 0.79
N LEU A 236 -10.17 -11.81 1.63
CA LEU A 236 -8.88 -11.24 1.25
C LEU A 236 -7.79 -11.83 2.14
N ARG A 237 -6.81 -12.51 1.53
CA ARG A 237 -5.67 -13.08 2.24
C ARG A 237 -4.48 -12.13 2.19
N PHE A 238 -3.96 -11.80 3.37
CA PHE A 238 -2.97 -10.74 3.57
C PHE A 238 -1.55 -11.25 3.90
N SER A 239 -1.26 -12.55 3.74
CA SER A 239 0.08 -13.10 4.01
C SER A 239 1.18 -12.37 3.22
N GLY A 240 0.95 -12.09 1.94
CA GLY A 240 1.85 -11.29 1.12
C GLY A 240 2.02 -9.86 1.62
N TRP A 241 0.92 -9.20 2.02
CA TRP A 241 0.97 -7.85 2.59
C TRP A 241 1.63 -7.80 3.97
N LEU A 242 1.61 -8.88 4.75
CA LEU A 242 2.36 -9.01 6.00
C LEU A 242 3.79 -9.50 5.79
N ARG A 243 4.18 -9.84 4.56
CA ARG A 243 5.48 -10.44 4.20
C ARG A 243 5.80 -11.73 4.97
N VAL A 244 4.78 -12.48 5.34
CA VAL A 244 4.96 -13.85 5.86
C VAL A 244 4.82 -14.84 4.71
N ASP A 245 5.58 -15.92 4.79
CA ASP A 245 5.54 -17.01 3.80
C ASP A 245 5.83 -18.37 4.48
N ALA A 246 5.81 -19.48 3.73
CA ALA A 246 6.17 -20.80 4.24
C ALA A 246 7.67 -20.98 4.58
N SER A 247 8.53 -20.00 4.28
CA SER A 247 9.97 -20.20 4.37
C SER A 247 10.48 -20.03 5.79
N ASP A 248 11.16 -21.05 6.31
CA ASP A 248 11.86 -20.94 7.61
C ASP A 248 13.01 -19.92 7.59
N TYR A 249 13.50 -19.54 6.39
CA TYR A 249 14.54 -18.52 6.22
C TYR A 249 13.98 -17.09 6.18
N ASN A 250 12.67 -16.92 6.07
CA ASN A 250 12.07 -15.60 6.07
C ASN A 250 12.08 -15.03 7.49
N THR A 251 12.89 -14.00 7.70
CA THR A 251 13.03 -13.34 9.00
C THR A 251 11.75 -12.64 9.45
N GLN A 252 10.83 -12.34 8.53
CA GLN A 252 9.53 -11.76 8.86
C GLN A 252 8.57 -12.76 9.50
N ASN A 253 8.88 -14.06 9.49
CA ASN A 253 8.12 -15.09 10.19
C ASN A 253 8.42 -15.12 11.70
N GLN A 254 9.44 -14.42 12.17
CA GLN A 254 9.82 -14.36 13.59
C GLN A 254 8.95 -13.38 14.39
N PRO A 255 8.95 -13.46 15.74
CA PRO A 255 8.22 -12.50 16.58
C PRO A 255 8.58 -11.05 16.25
N ARG A 256 7.57 -10.20 16.21
CA ARG A 256 7.68 -8.80 15.77
C ARG A 256 7.49 -7.83 16.93
N ASP A 257 8.04 -6.63 16.78
CA ASP A 257 7.85 -5.52 17.70
C ASP A 257 6.76 -4.59 17.16
N TRP A 258 5.70 -4.39 17.94
CA TRP A 258 4.58 -3.51 17.56
C TRP A 258 5.02 -2.09 17.21
N SER A 259 6.05 -1.56 17.89
CA SER A 259 6.53 -0.21 17.66
C SER A 259 7.26 -0.02 16.33
N LYS A 260 7.71 -1.13 15.70
CA LYS A 260 8.48 -1.13 14.44
C LYS A 260 7.64 -1.48 13.22
N ARG A 261 6.35 -1.75 13.38
CA ARG A 261 5.44 -2.09 12.28
C ARG A 261 5.32 -0.94 11.28
N THR A 262 4.93 -1.26 10.05
CA THR A 262 4.48 -0.25 9.10
C THR A 262 3.16 0.37 9.57
N THR A 263 3.04 1.68 9.42
CA THR A 263 1.89 2.52 9.73
C THR A 263 1.48 3.32 8.50
N GLU A 264 0.31 3.97 8.52
CA GLU A 264 -0.17 4.83 7.42
C GLU A 264 0.77 6.03 7.17
N ALA A 265 1.42 6.51 8.23
CA ALA A 265 2.38 7.62 8.20
C ALA A 265 3.69 7.27 7.50
N ASN A 266 4.02 5.98 7.37
CA ASN A 266 5.23 5.58 6.66
C ASN A 266 5.22 6.07 5.21
N GLN A 267 6.40 6.53 4.80
CA GLN A 267 6.71 7.06 3.49
C GLN A 267 6.25 6.12 2.36
N THR A 268 6.49 4.82 2.53
CA THR A 268 6.06 3.77 1.61
C THR A 268 5.40 2.62 2.38
N GLN A 269 4.58 1.82 1.70
CA GLN A 269 4.05 0.55 2.18
C GLN A 269 4.86 -0.66 1.67
N ASN A 270 5.85 -0.42 0.81
CA ASN A 270 6.86 -1.39 0.40
C ASN A 270 7.98 -1.50 1.46
N CYS A 271 7.60 -1.72 2.72
CA CYS A 271 8.52 -1.84 3.84
C CYS A 271 8.81 -3.30 4.17
N ALA A 272 9.91 -3.57 4.87
CA ALA A 272 10.28 -4.91 5.34
C ALA A 272 9.18 -5.57 6.18
N GLN A 273 8.43 -4.77 6.95
CA GLN A 273 7.33 -5.23 7.81
C GLN A 273 5.99 -5.40 7.07
N GLY A 274 5.95 -5.11 5.76
CA GLY A 274 4.76 -5.19 4.95
C GLY A 274 3.91 -3.92 4.96
N VAL A 275 2.64 -4.05 4.57
CA VAL A 275 1.64 -2.99 4.54
C VAL A 275 1.06 -2.78 5.93
N ALA A 276 0.67 -1.54 6.24
CA ALA A 276 0.01 -1.20 7.48
C ALA A 276 -1.29 -2.01 7.69
N ILE A 277 -1.50 -2.47 8.91
CA ILE A 277 -2.69 -3.25 9.31
C ILE A 277 -3.96 -2.41 9.08
N GLU A 278 -3.85 -1.11 9.28
CA GLU A 278 -4.89 -0.12 9.03
C GLU A 278 -5.43 -0.20 7.60
N TYR A 279 -4.55 -0.37 6.60
CA TYR A 279 -4.98 -0.52 5.21
C TYR A 279 -5.62 -1.88 4.93
N MET A 280 -5.15 -2.97 5.55
CA MET A 280 -5.78 -4.29 5.39
C MET A 280 -7.23 -4.27 5.91
N ILE A 281 -7.45 -3.62 7.06
CA ILE A 281 -8.79 -3.42 7.64
C ILE A 281 -9.64 -2.53 6.73
N ALA A 282 -9.10 -1.40 6.28
CA ALA A 282 -9.81 -0.47 5.41
C ALA A 282 -10.26 -1.14 4.10
N LEU A 283 -9.39 -1.94 3.47
CA LEU A 283 -9.72 -2.67 2.25
C LEU A 283 -10.84 -3.69 2.48
N SER A 284 -10.76 -4.43 3.59
CA SER A 284 -11.78 -5.41 4.00
C SER A 284 -13.14 -4.76 4.20
N ASN A 285 -13.18 -3.61 4.91
CA ASN A 285 -14.40 -2.84 5.15
C ASN A 285 -14.98 -2.27 3.84
N ILE A 286 -14.15 -1.73 2.96
CA ILE A 286 -14.59 -1.15 1.66
C ILE A 286 -15.23 -2.23 0.78
N LEU A 287 -14.67 -3.44 0.77
CA LEU A 287 -15.13 -4.54 -0.09
C LEU A 287 -16.21 -5.41 0.56
N GLY A 288 -16.43 -5.28 1.88
CA GLY A 288 -17.25 -6.23 2.64
C GLY A 288 -16.67 -7.64 2.63
N ALA A 289 -15.34 -7.76 2.53
CA ALA A 289 -14.64 -9.03 2.37
C ALA A 289 -13.93 -9.42 3.66
N SER A 290 -14.10 -10.67 4.10
CA SER A 290 -13.51 -11.15 5.36
C SER A 290 -11.98 -11.26 5.25
N PRO A 291 -11.20 -10.70 6.19
CA PRO A 291 -9.75 -10.83 6.15
C PRO A 291 -9.28 -12.23 6.57
N TRP A 292 -8.26 -12.72 5.87
CA TRP A 292 -7.43 -13.85 6.27
C TRP A 292 -6.00 -13.36 6.51
N PHE A 293 -5.58 -13.37 7.77
CA PHE A 293 -4.23 -13.00 8.19
C PHE A 293 -3.36 -14.24 8.39
N GLY A 294 -2.32 -14.38 7.57
CA GLY A 294 -1.15 -15.18 7.92
C GLY A 294 -0.29 -14.39 8.90
N LEU A 295 -0.13 -14.89 10.11
CA LEU A 295 0.58 -14.17 11.18
C LEU A 295 1.99 -14.74 11.40
N PRO A 296 2.94 -13.90 11.81
CA PRO A 296 4.26 -14.36 12.26
C PRO A 296 4.15 -15.18 13.55
N LYS A 297 5.25 -15.83 13.92
CA LYS A 297 5.39 -16.55 15.18
C LYS A 297 5.09 -15.64 16.37
N ALA A 298 4.30 -16.12 17.33
CA ALA A 298 4.13 -15.45 18.61
C ALA A 298 5.25 -15.87 19.57
N ALA A 299 5.81 -14.92 20.31
CA ALA A 299 6.84 -15.21 21.31
C ALA A 299 6.30 -15.95 22.53
N SER A 300 5.07 -15.66 22.93
CA SER A 300 4.40 -16.22 24.11
C SER A 300 2.88 -16.05 24.03
N PRO A 301 2.09 -16.62 24.96
CA PRO A 301 0.65 -16.37 25.06
C PRO A 301 0.26 -14.92 25.38
N SER A 302 1.23 -14.06 25.70
CA SER A 302 1.05 -12.63 25.98
C SER A 302 1.88 -11.77 25.01
N ASP A 303 2.06 -12.25 23.77
CA ASP A 303 2.80 -11.53 22.73
C ASP A 303 2.14 -10.17 22.42
N ASP A 304 2.89 -9.08 22.58
CA ASP A 304 2.38 -7.72 22.45
C ASP A 304 1.96 -7.37 21.02
N TYR A 305 2.71 -7.85 20.02
CA TYR A 305 2.41 -7.58 18.62
C TYR A 305 1.11 -8.25 18.21
N VAL A 306 0.96 -9.55 18.49
CA VAL A 306 -0.25 -10.30 18.14
C VAL A 306 -1.46 -9.78 18.91
N THR A 307 -1.30 -9.45 20.19
CA THR A 307 -2.39 -8.91 21.03
C THR A 307 -2.89 -7.57 20.49
N LYS A 308 -1.98 -6.63 20.17
CA LYS A 308 -2.35 -5.31 19.64
C LYS A 308 -2.88 -5.39 18.21
N PHE A 309 -2.40 -6.32 17.39
CA PHE A 309 -2.98 -6.61 16.08
C PHE A 309 -4.44 -7.03 16.25
N ALA A 310 -4.70 -8.07 17.04
CA ALA A 310 -6.04 -8.57 17.27
C ALA A 310 -6.97 -7.46 17.80
N ALA A 311 -6.49 -6.62 18.72
CA ALA A 311 -7.27 -5.52 19.28
C ALA A 311 -7.62 -4.48 18.20
N MET A 312 -6.66 -4.09 17.35
CA MET A 312 -6.92 -3.16 16.27
C MET A 312 -7.96 -3.69 15.27
N VAL A 313 -7.89 -4.98 14.93
CA VAL A 313 -8.87 -5.61 14.03
C VAL A 313 -10.23 -5.69 14.69
N ARG A 314 -10.31 -6.10 15.97
CA ARG A 314 -11.57 -6.11 16.73
C ARG A 314 -12.25 -4.74 16.73
N ASP A 315 -11.47 -3.68 16.93
CA ASP A 315 -11.98 -2.34 17.16
C ASP A 315 -12.34 -1.60 15.85
N ARG A 316 -11.75 -1.97 14.71
CA ARG A 316 -11.88 -1.24 13.44
C ARG A 316 -12.49 -2.02 12.28
N LEU A 317 -12.49 -3.35 12.32
CA LEU A 317 -13.11 -4.17 11.26
C LEU A 317 -14.63 -4.14 11.42
N ASP A 318 -15.35 -4.07 10.30
CA ASP A 318 -16.81 -4.21 10.26
C ASP A 318 -17.24 -5.43 11.10
N PRO A 319 -18.16 -5.27 12.08
CA PRO A 319 -18.57 -6.34 12.97
C PRO A 319 -19.25 -7.53 12.27
N GLY A 320 -19.76 -7.35 11.05
CA GLY A 320 -20.37 -8.41 10.24
C GLY A 320 -19.35 -9.34 9.56
N LEU A 321 -18.07 -8.96 9.50
CA LEU A 321 -17.04 -9.76 8.83
C LEU A 321 -16.44 -10.82 9.75
N LEU A 322 -16.11 -11.97 9.17
CA LEU A 322 -15.34 -13.03 9.81
C LEU A 322 -13.85 -12.74 9.69
N ILE A 323 -13.06 -13.35 10.57
CA ILE A 323 -11.61 -13.17 10.61
C ILE A 323 -10.97 -14.55 10.57
N TYR A 324 -10.09 -14.78 9.59
CA TYR A 324 -9.37 -16.05 9.46
C TYR A 324 -7.92 -15.86 9.89
N ILE A 325 -7.44 -16.73 10.78
CA ILE A 325 -6.08 -16.70 11.32
C ILE A 325 -5.35 -17.97 10.92
N GLU A 326 -4.19 -17.79 10.32
CA GLU A 326 -3.24 -18.84 9.95
C GLU A 326 -1.86 -18.51 10.52
N TYR A 327 -1.10 -19.53 10.90
CA TYR A 327 0.32 -19.37 11.17
C TYR A 327 1.09 -19.40 9.85
N ARG A 328 1.73 -18.27 9.49
CA ARG A 328 2.46 -18.08 8.22
C ARG A 328 1.59 -18.34 6.97
N ASP A 329 2.20 -18.75 5.86
CA ASP A 329 1.55 -19.08 4.59
C ASP A 329 1.94 -20.51 4.18
N GLU A 330 1.44 -21.52 4.88
CA GLU A 330 1.99 -22.89 4.77
C GLU A 330 1.18 -23.81 3.87
N GLY A 331 -0.06 -23.43 3.51
CA GLY A 331 -0.95 -24.28 2.73
C GLY A 331 -1.26 -25.63 3.40
N PRO A 332 -2.16 -26.44 2.82
CA PRO A 332 -2.48 -27.76 3.36
C PRO A 332 -1.33 -28.75 3.15
N GLY A 333 -0.95 -29.49 4.21
CA GLY A 333 -0.01 -30.62 4.12
C GLY A 333 1.30 -30.50 4.91
N SER A 334 1.58 -29.35 5.53
CA SER A 334 2.70 -29.16 6.46
C SER A 334 2.17 -29.16 7.89
N LEU A 335 2.35 -30.28 8.60
CA LEU A 335 1.80 -30.56 9.94
C LEU A 335 2.91 -30.92 10.94
N SER A 336 3.87 -30.02 11.11
CA SER A 336 4.85 -30.12 12.20
C SER A 336 4.23 -29.78 13.55
N ALA A 337 4.85 -30.27 14.64
CA ALA A 337 4.46 -29.93 15.99
C ALA A 337 4.53 -28.41 16.25
N GLU A 338 5.52 -27.73 15.68
CA GLU A 338 5.65 -26.27 15.80
C GLU A 338 4.46 -25.54 15.16
N GLN A 339 4.03 -25.94 13.96
CA GLN A 339 2.87 -25.32 13.30
C GLN A 339 1.59 -25.49 14.11
N ALA A 340 1.34 -26.70 14.63
CA ALA A 340 0.19 -26.96 15.48
C ALA A 340 0.21 -26.08 16.75
N GLN A 341 1.38 -26.00 17.41
CA GLN A 341 1.56 -25.19 18.61
C GLN A 341 1.37 -23.69 18.33
N GLN A 342 1.96 -23.17 17.26
CA GLN A 342 1.85 -21.76 16.90
C GLN A 342 0.44 -21.38 16.44
N SER A 343 -0.22 -22.24 15.66
CA SER A 343 -1.62 -22.04 15.25
C SER A 343 -2.55 -21.99 16.48
N MET A 344 -2.36 -22.88 17.46
CA MET A 344 -3.10 -22.84 18.73
C MET A 344 -2.78 -21.58 19.54
N LEU A 345 -1.51 -21.21 19.63
CA LEU A 345 -1.05 -20.05 20.39
C LEU A 345 -1.64 -18.75 19.84
N LEU A 346 -1.51 -18.51 18.53
CA LEU A 346 -2.06 -17.35 17.86
C LEU A 346 -3.57 -17.28 18.03
N PHE A 347 -4.27 -18.38 17.78
CA PHE A 347 -5.72 -18.41 17.93
C PHE A 347 -6.17 -18.11 19.37
N GLY A 348 -5.48 -18.68 20.37
CA GLY A 348 -5.78 -18.41 21.78
C GLY A 348 -5.61 -16.94 22.18
N ILE A 349 -4.58 -16.26 21.64
CA ILE A 349 -4.41 -14.80 21.85
C ILE A 349 -5.59 -14.03 21.26
N TRP A 350 -6.01 -14.36 20.03
CA TRP A 350 -7.12 -13.69 19.37
C TRP A 350 -8.46 -13.94 20.06
N GLU A 351 -8.76 -15.18 20.47
CA GLU A 351 -9.96 -15.49 21.26
C GLU A 351 -9.97 -14.69 22.58
N GLY A 352 -8.83 -14.59 23.26
CA GLY A 352 -8.69 -13.80 24.49
C GLY A 352 -9.01 -12.32 24.28
N VAL A 353 -8.56 -11.74 23.15
CA VAL A 353 -8.81 -10.33 22.82
C VAL A 353 -10.25 -10.05 22.42
N PHE A 354 -10.89 -10.97 21.68
CA PHE A 354 -12.29 -10.83 21.23
C PHE A 354 -13.29 -11.17 22.35
N GLY A 355 -12.88 -12.01 23.29
CA GLY A 355 -13.72 -12.49 24.39
C GLY A 355 -14.87 -13.40 23.92
N PRO A 356 -15.63 -13.99 24.87
CA PRO A 356 -16.63 -15.02 24.55
C PRO A 356 -17.75 -14.54 23.61
N ALA A 357 -18.10 -13.25 23.66
CA ALA A 357 -19.18 -12.69 22.87
C ALA A 357 -18.83 -12.57 21.37
N LEU A 358 -17.54 -12.46 21.02
CA LEU A 358 -17.09 -12.28 19.64
C LEU A 358 -16.16 -13.40 19.15
N ALA A 359 -15.88 -14.41 19.98
CA ALA A 359 -15.00 -15.53 19.63
C ALA A 359 -15.42 -16.24 18.34
N SER A 360 -16.73 -16.35 18.07
CA SER A 360 -17.27 -16.98 16.86
C SER A 360 -16.91 -16.24 15.55
N ARG A 361 -16.44 -14.99 15.65
CA ARG A 361 -15.94 -14.22 14.50
C ARG A 361 -14.55 -14.66 14.07
N VAL A 362 -13.73 -15.16 15.01
CA VAL A 362 -12.36 -15.59 14.73
C VAL A 362 -12.38 -17.07 14.35
N ARG A 363 -11.81 -17.38 13.19
CA ARG A 363 -11.73 -18.72 12.62
C ARG A 363 -10.28 -19.10 12.48
N ARG A 364 -9.87 -20.15 13.20
CA ARG A 364 -8.56 -20.77 12.98
C ARG A 364 -8.60 -21.53 11.66
N VAL A 365 -7.68 -21.23 10.76
CA VAL A 365 -7.45 -22.08 9.58
C VAL A 365 -6.59 -23.25 10.04
N ALA A 366 -7.11 -24.46 9.89
CA ALA A 366 -6.38 -25.69 10.17
C ALA A 366 -5.57 -26.08 8.92
N ASN A 367 -4.27 -26.30 9.10
CA ASN A 367 -3.40 -26.91 8.08
C ASN A 367 -3.46 -28.43 8.11
#